data_AF-A0A433PPW2-F1
#
_entry.id   AF-A0A433PPW2-F1
#
_cell.length_a   1.000
_cell.length_b   1.000
_cell.length_c   1.000
_cell.angle_alpha   90.00
_cell.angle_beta   90.00
_cell.angle_gamma   90.00
#
_symmetry.space_group_name_H-M   'P 1'
#
loop_
_entity.id
_entity.type
_entity.pdbx_description
1 polymer ?
#
loop_
_entity_poly.entity_id
_entity_poly.type
_entity_poly.pdbx_seq_one_letter_code
_entity_poly.pdbx_strand_id
1 'polypeptide(L)'
;MKRKAQRIKIRAKIRGRIIKAVEFLSLSTSSGQRHLYSRLPFSDQTRDNRPSVIDTISRYHIAYPPISQHPNIPTSPSERNSAISFFLYHFYPAMADKKATKQSAKLLPIVKYYLVLYNFASWAGWTYCLALIVQELVATGGDYTHVCAKVGTLLTYVQTGALLEVVHSALGFVKSPVSTTALQVASRLLLCWAIYEQFNVPAVREHWLFTTMSVAWSITESVRYAYYGLNLINVQPSWLLWARYSLFFVLYPIGAGSEAGLIYQSLPYAKKLSLPFYYYLIGMLIVYPPGLFLMYTYMIGQRKKYLMSAGKERKTAKAE
;
A
#
# COMPACT_ATOMS: atom_id res chain seq x y z
N MET A 1 -37.65 -9.50 3.62
CA MET A 1 -37.43 -8.31 2.76
C MET A 1 -36.70 -7.13 3.44
N LYS A 2 -37.02 -6.76 4.68
CA LYS A 2 -36.42 -5.60 5.40
C LYS A 2 -34.86 -5.60 5.47
N ARG A 3 -34.23 -6.77 5.70
CA ARG A 3 -32.75 -6.89 5.75
C ARG A 3 -32.03 -6.65 4.41
N LYS A 4 -32.70 -6.89 3.27
CA LYS A 4 -32.13 -6.68 1.93
C LYS A 4 -32.17 -5.19 1.55
N ALA A 5 -33.26 -4.51 1.89
CA ALA A 5 -33.40 -3.05 1.74
C ALA A 5 -32.41 -2.27 2.63
N GLN A 6 -32.16 -2.73 3.87
CA GLN A 6 -31.17 -2.12 4.76
C GLN A 6 -29.74 -2.22 4.21
N ARG A 7 -29.37 -3.38 3.63
CA ARG A 7 -28.06 -3.58 2.98
C ARG A 7 -27.89 -2.71 1.74
N ILE A 8 -28.94 -2.49 0.96
CA ILE A 8 -28.92 -1.60 -0.20
C ILE A 8 -28.74 -0.13 0.23
N LYS A 9 -29.46 0.32 1.27
CA LYS A 9 -29.29 1.68 1.83
C LYS A 9 -27.89 1.92 2.39
N ILE A 10 -27.31 0.94 3.09
CA ILE A 10 -25.94 1.04 3.62
C ILE A 10 -24.91 1.09 2.46
N ARG A 11 -25.07 0.24 1.43
CA ARG A 11 -24.18 0.27 0.25
C ARG A 11 -24.27 1.57 -0.53
N ALA A 12 -25.47 2.14 -0.68
CA ALA A 12 -25.65 3.45 -1.32
C ALA A 12 -24.99 4.59 -0.51
N LYS A 13 -25.12 4.56 0.82
CA LYS A 13 -24.50 5.54 1.73
C LYS A 13 -22.97 5.47 1.71
N ILE A 14 -22.41 4.26 1.61
CA ILE A 14 -20.95 4.05 1.48
C ILE A 14 -20.46 4.51 0.11
N ARG A 15 -21.18 4.19 -0.97
CA ARG A 15 -20.85 4.63 -2.33
C ARG A 15 -20.79 6.16 -2.45
N GLY A 16 -21.76 6.87 -1.85
CA GLY A 16 -21.75 8.34 -1.82
C GLY A 16 -20.59 8.95 -1.03
N ARG A 17 -20.14 8.29 0.04
CA ARG A 17 -18.96 8.74 0.82
C ARG A 17 -17.65 8.52 0.08
N ILE A 18 -17.53 7.41 -0.67
CA ILE A 18 -16.34 7.13 -1.49
C ILE A 18 -16.26 8.11 -2.66
N ILE A 19 -17.38 8.39 -3.35
CA ILE A 19 -17.40 9.36 -4.45
C ILE A 19 -16.98 10.75 -3.94
N LYS A 20 -17.49 11.20 -2.80
CA LYS A 20 -17.08 12.48 -2.19
C LYS A 20 -15.60 12.50 -1.77
N ALA A 21 -15.05 11.39 -1.29
CA ALA A 21 -13.63 11.31 -0.93
C ALA A 21 -12.74 11.35 -2.19
N VAL A 22 -13.15 10.70 -3.27
CA VAL A 22 -12.44 10.73 -4.56
C VAL A 22 -12.53 12.12 -5.21
N GLU A 23 -13.70 12.77 -5.16
CA GLU A 23 -13.85 14.17 -5.61
C GLU A 23 -13.01 15.14 -4.78
N PHE A 24 -12.95 14.97 -3.46
CA PHE A 24 -12.10 15.81 -2.59
C PHE A 24 -10.61 15.65 -2.93
N LEU A 25 -10.15 14.41 -3.20
CA LEU A 25 -8.78 14.14 -3.66
C LEU A 25 -8.50 14.69 -5.07
N SER A 26 -9.51 14.72 -5.94
CA SER A 26 -9.43 15.28 -7.30
C SER A 26 -9.47 16.82 -7.32
N LEU A 27 -10.10 17.45 -6.33
CA LEU A 27 -10.15 18.91 -6.18
C LEU A 27 -8.88 19.45 -5.52
N SER A 28 -8.30 18.71 -4.57
CA SER A 28 -7.02 19.06 -3.93
C SER A 28 -5.83 19.05 -4.88
N THR A 29 -5.93 18.36 -6.02
CA THR A 29 -4.91 18.30 -7.09
C THR A 29 -5.01 19.47 -8.07
N SER A 30 -6.17 20.13 -8.19
CA SER A 30 -6.40 21.24 -9.15
C SER A 30 -6.02 22.63 -8.60
N SER A 31 -6.24 22.86 -7.31
CA SER A 31 -6.00 24.17 -6.66
C SER A 31 -4.58 24.37 -6.16
N GLY A 32 -3.83 23.29 -5.90
CA GLY A 32 -2.44 23.35 -5.41
C GLY A 32 -1.39 23.70 -6.48
N GLN A 33 -1.66 23.43 -7.76
CA GLN A 33 -0.67 23.64 -8.84
C GLN A 33 -0.50 25.10 -9.27
N ARG A 34 -1.52 25.96 -9.10
CA ARG A 34 -1.45 27.36 -9.60
C ARG A 34 -0.77 28.34 -8.65
N HIS A 35 -0.61 28.01 -7.37
CA HIS A 35 -0.08 28.95 -6.38
C HIS A 35 1.39 28.74 -5.97
N LEU A 36 2.04 27.64 -6.40
CA LEU A 36 3.39 27.28 -5.94
C LEU A 36 4.55 27.67 -6.86
N TYR A 37 4.30 28.13 -8.08
CA TYR A 37 5.38 28.52 -9.01
C TYR A 37 6.03 29.88 -8.68
N SER A 38 5.47 30.68 -7.76
CA SER A 38 5.92 32.07 -7.56
C SER A 38 6.76 32.33 -6.30
N ARG A 39 7.12 31.32 -5.50
CA ARG A 39 7.89 31.54 -4.26
C ARG A 39 8.90 30.46 -3.95
N LEU A 40 10.03 30.46 -4.66
CA LEU A 40 11.28 29.95 -4.13
C LEU A 40 12.41 30.91 -4.57
N PRO A 41 12.98 31.74 -3.67
CA PRO A 41 14.23 32.40 -3.96
C PRO A 41 15.38 31.44 -3.67
N PHE A 42 16.27 31.33 -4.66
CA PHE A 42 17.60 30.75 -4.55
C PHE A 42 18.51 31.80 -3.90
N SER A 43 19.15 31.50 -2.76
CA SER A 43 20.40 32.17 -2.38
C SER A 43 21.18 31.36 -1.34
N ASP A 44 22.45 31.23 -1.65
CA ASP A 44 23.55 30.59 -0.92
C ASP A 44 24.14 31.56 0.13
N GLN A 45 24.48 31.10 1.35
CA GLN A 45 25.55 31.68 2.20
C GLN A 45 25.80 30.94 3.54
N THR A 46 27.00 30.33 3.63
CA THR A 46 28.03 30.35 4.70
C THR A 46 27.81 29.79 6.13
N ARG A 47 28.58 28.72 6.41
CA ARG A 47 29.55 28.46 7.53
C ARG A 47 29.27 28.89 8.99
N ASP A 48 29.52 27.91 9.87
CA ASP A 48 29.96 27.95 11.28
C ASP A 48 29.11 28.65 12.37
N ASN A 49 28.29 27.85 13.07
CA ASN A 49 28.25 27.75 14.55
C ASN A 49 27.18 26.72 14.96
N ARG A 50 27.57 25.54 15.48
CA ARG A 50 26.63 24.58 16.08
C ARG A 50 26.80 24.56 17.60
N PRO A 51 25.82 25.01 18.40
CA PRO A 51 25.82 24.73 19.83
C PRO A 51 25.52 23.24 20.07
N SER A 52 26.07 22.70 21.16
CA SER A 52 25.91 21.29 21.54
C SER A 52 24.44 20.95 21.82
N VAL A 53 24.03 19.72 21.47
CA VAL A 53 22.66 19.20 21.66
C VAL A 53 22.22 19.26 23.14
N ILE A 54 23.17 19.28 24.08
CA ILE A 54 22.91 19.31 25.53
C ILE A 54 22.47 20.71 25.99
N ASP A 55 23.01 21.79 25.39
CA ASP A 55 22.68 23.17 25.78
C ASP A 55 21.29 23.64 25.31
N THR A 56 20.74 22.97 24.29
CA THR A 56 19.38 23.27 23.79
C THR A 56 18.31 22.65 24.69
N ILE A 57 18.61 21.53 25.35
CA ILE A 57 17.65 20.80 26.20
C ILE A 57 17.44 21.53 27.54
N SER A 58 18.45 22.26 28.04
CA SER A 58 18.35 22.93 29.35
C SER A 58 17.55 24.25 29.33
N ARG A 59 17.28 24.85 28.16
CA ARG A 59 16.60 26.16 28.04
C ARG A 59 15.07 26.11 27.85
N TYR A 60 14.47 24.92 27.73
CA TYR A 60 13.01 24.77 27.63
C TYR A 60 12.43 24.00 28.82
N HIS A 61 12.64 24.51 30.04
CA HIS A 61 11.75 24.24 31.16
C HIS A 61 10.48 25.08 30.98
N ILE A 62 9.57 24.63 30.10
CA ILE A 62 8.17 25.07 30.15
C ILE A 62 7.50 24.19 31.20
N ALA A 63 7.18 24.79 32.35
CA ALA A 63 6.39 24.16 33.39
C ALA A 63 5.02 23.75 32.82
N TYR A 64 4.74 22.45 32.77
CA TYR A 64 3.39 21.96 32.50
C TYR A 64 2.54 22.16 33.76
N PRO A 65 1.33 22.74 33.67
CA PRO A 65 0.39 22.69 34.77
C PRO A 65 -0.07 21.23 35.02
N PRO A 66 -0.47 20.88 36.26
CA PRO A 66 -0.81 19.51 36.62
C PRO A 66 -1.99 18.98 35.80
N ILE A 67 -1.90 17.70 35.45
CA ILE A 67 -2.90 16.94 34.67
C ILE A 67 -4.15 16.73 35.53
N SER A 68 -4.99 17.74 35.63
CA SER A 68 -6.31 17.63 36.24
C SER A 68 -7.21 18.75 35.76
N GLN A 69 -7.57 18.79 34.46
CA GLN A 69 -8.74 19.54 33.94
C GLN A 69 -9.02 19.42 32.42
N HIS A 70 -8.66 18.31 31.75
CA HIS A 70 -9.17 18.03 30.40
C HIS A 70 -10.24 16.93 30.43
N PRO A 71 -11.54 17.26 30.23
CA PRO A 71 -12.58 16.25 30.12
C PRO A 71 -12.50 15.61 28.73
N ASN A 72 -12.46 14.27 28.70
CA ASN A 72 -12.44 13.37 27.52
C ASN A 72 -11.06 12.85 27.04
N ILE A 73 -10.19 12.45 27.96
CA ILE A 73 -9.15 11.46 27.68
C ILE A 73 -9.65 10.09 28.17
N PRO A 74 -9.66 9.02 27.34
CA PRO A 74 -10.12 7.70 27.77
C PRO A 74 -9.21 7.14 28.87
N THR A 75 -9.73 7.05 30.09
CA THR A 75 -8.95 6.70 31.29
C THR A 75 -8.89 5.19 31.54
N SER A 76 -9.80 4.40 30.95
CA SER A 76 -9.89 2.96 31.22
C SER A 76 -9.13 2.10 30.19
N PRO A 77 -8.48 0.99 30.61
CA PRO A 77 -7.87 0.02 29.70
C PRO A 77 -8.87 -0.59 28.69
N SER A 78 -10.15 -0.69 29.05
CA SER A 78 -11.22 -1.17 28.16
C SER A 78 -11.56 -0.19 27.04
N GLU A 79 -11.53 1.13 27.28
CA GLU A 79 -11.75 2.14 26.23
C GLU A 79 -10.55 2.29 25.28
N ARG A 80 -9.31 2.19 25.77
CA ARG A 80 -8.11 2.13 24.92
C ARG A 80 -8.13 0.89 24.02
N ASN A 81 -8.50 -0.26 24.58
CA ASN A 81 -8.67 -1.50 23.82
C ASN A 81 -9.86 -1.42 22.87
N SER A 82 -10.90 -0.64 23.17
CA SER A 82 -12.04 -0.40 22.28
C SER A 82 -11.70 0.58 21.16
N ALA A 83 -10.88 1.61 21.38
CA ALA A 83 -10.42 2.53 20.33
C ALA A 83 -9.41 1.83 19.39
N ILE A 84 -8.46 1.06 19.93
CA ILE A 84 -7.54 0.23 19.16
C ILE A 84 -8.31 -0.88 18.43
N SER A 85 -9.24 -1.57 19.10
CA SER A 85 -10.09 -2.59 18.46
C SER A 85 -11.03 -1.98 17.43
N PHE A 86 -11.61 -0.80 17.66
CA PHE A 86 -12.43 -0.07 16.70
C PHE A 86 -11.59 0.38 15.51
N PHE A 87 -10.39 0.92 15.71
CA PHE A 87 -9.48 1.30 14.63
C PHE A 87 -9.00 0.08 13.84
N LEU A 88 -8.64 -1.00 14.53
CA LEU A 88 -8.34 -2.30 13.92
C LEU A 88 -9.58 -2.92 13.25
N TYR A 89 -10.81 -2.73 13.70
CA TYR A 89 -12.01 -3.25 13.02
C TYR A 89 -12.46 -2.36 11.85
N HIS A 90 -12.25 -1.04 11.93
CA HIS A 90 -12.66 -0.05 10.92
C HIS A 90 -11.65 0.05 9.77
N PHE A 91 -10.35 -0.02 10.07
CA PHE A 91 -9.28 -0.09 9.08
C PHE A 91 -8.95 -1.53 8.68
N TYR A 92 -9.37 -2.51 9.48
CA TYR A 92 -9.24 -3.93 9.17
C TYR A 92 -10.61 -4.61 9.33
N PRO A 93 -11.48 -4.54 8.31
CA PRO A 93 -12.60 -5.46 8.28
C PRO A 93 -11.96 -6.85 8.17
N ALA A 94 -12.07 -7.61 9.25
CA ALA A 94 -11.69 -8.99 9.37
C ALA A 94 -11.76 -9.68 8.01
N MET A 95 -10.63 -10.22 7.54
CA MET A 95 -10.55 -11.16 6.43
C MET A 95 -11.25 -12.47 6.81
N ALA A 96 -12.55 -12.36 7.12
CA ALA A 96 -13.48 -13.44 7.28
C ALA A 96 -13.73 -14.00 5.87
N ASP A 97 -12.83 -14.88 5.45
CA ASP A 97 -13.09 -15.84 4.38
C ASP A 97 -14.16 -16.81 4.92
N LYS A 98 -15.41 -16.35 4.96
CA LYS A 98 -16.56 -17.20 5.20
C LYS A 98 -16.80 -18.01 3.93
N LYS A 99 -16.33 -19.26 3.99
CA LYS A 99 -16.59 -20.37 3.07
C LYS A 99 -16.00 -20.19 1.66
N ALA A 100 -14.76 -20.65 1.54
CA ALA A 100 -14.34 -21.40 0.37
C ALA A 100 -15.17 -22.69 0.25
N THR A 101 -16.36 -22.60 -0.36
CA THR A 101 -17.08 -23.79 -0.87
C THR A 101 -17.96 -23.40 -2.06
N LYS A 102 -17.58 -23.95 -3.21
CA LYS A 102 -18.30 -24.19 -4.47
C LYS A 102 -19.08 -23.05 -5.16
N GLN A 103 -18.88 -23.06 -6.48
CA GLN A 103 -19.54 -22.30 -7.55
C GLN A 103 -19.08 -20.83 -7.71
N SER A 104 -18.15 -20.65 -8.65
CA SER A 104 -18.14 -19.45 -9.49
C SER A 104 -19.56 -19.33 -10.05
N ALA A 105 -20.25 -18.21 -9.80
CA ALA A 105 -21.17 -17.74 -10.82
C ALA A 105 -20.32 -17.68 -12.10
N LYS A 106 -20.71 -18.40 -13.15
CA LYS A 106 -19.91 -18.55 -14.37
C LYS A 106 -19.66 -17.13 -14.88
N LEU A 107 -18.43 -16.63 -14.71
CA LEU A 107 -18.07 -15.29 -15.18
C LEU A 107 -18.42 -15.23 -16.67
N LEU A 108 -19.06 -14.15 -17.09
CA LEU A 108 -19.35 -13.97 -18.51
C LEU A 108 -18.05 -14.09 -19.30
N PRO A 109 -18.03 -14.78 -20.45
CA PRO A 109 -16.80 -14.99 -21.23
C PRO A 109 -16.06 -13.68 -21.50
N ILE A 110 -16.77 -12.60 -21.82
CA ILE A 110 -16.16 -11.29 -22.06
C ILE A 110 -15.48 -10.69 -20.82
N VAL A 111 -16.06 -10.86 -19.63
CA VAL A 111 -15.45 -10.42 -18.36
C VAL A 111 -14.19 -11.24 -18.09
N LYS A 112 -14.24 -12.55 -18.36
CA LYS A 112 -13.08 -13.43 -18.23
C LYS A 112 -11.94 -12.99 -19.16
N TYR A 113 -12.20 -12.74 -20.45
CA TYR A 113 -11.20 -12.26 -21.40
C TYR A 113 -10.61 -10.91 -21.00
N TYR A 114 -11.47 -9.97 -20.58
CA TYR A 114 -11.03 -8.68 -20.05
C TYR A 114 -10.09 -8.84 -18.84
N LEU A 115 -10.44 -9.70 -17.88
CA LEU A 115 -9.59 -9.94 -16.70
C LEU A 115 -8.27 -10.60 -17.09
N VAL A 116 -8.27 -11.52 -18.07
CA VAL A 116 -7.02 -12.12 -18.58
C VAL A 116 -6.13 -11.03 -19.16
N LEU A 117 -6.67 -10.18 -20.03
CA LEU A 117 -5.92 -9.07 -20.64
C LEU A 117 -5.39 -8.09 -19.59
N TYR A 118 -6.24 -7.71 -18.62
CA TYR A 118 -5.85 -6.84 -17.52
C TYR A 118 -4.67 -7.42 -16.74
N ASN A 119 -4.74 -8.69 -16.34
CA ASN A 119 -3.67 -9.32 -15.57
C ASN A 119 -2.38 -9.42 -16.37
N PHE A 120 -2.43 -9.78 -17.66
CA PHE A 120 -1.21 -9.83 -18.48
C PHE A 120 -0.63 -8.45 -18.79
N ALA A 121 -1.47 -7.43 -18.98
CA ALA A 121 -1.02 -6.05 -19.14
C ALA A 121 -0.35 -5.53 -17.86
N SER A 122 -0.94 -5.77 -16.68
CA SER A 122 -0.33 -5.43 -15.40
C SER A 122 0.97 -6.20 -15.15
N TRP A 123 1.01 -7.50 -15.49
CA TRP A 123 2.23 -8.30 -15.43
C TRP A 123 3.34 -7.70 -16.29
N ALA A 124 3.04 -7.33 -17.54
CA ALA A 124 3.98 -6.70 -18.45
C ALA A 124 4.49 -5.37 -17.90
N GLY A 125 3.59 -4.53 -17.36
CA GLY A 125 3.94 -3.25 -16.74
C GLY A 125 4.92 -3.40 -15.58
N TRP A 126 4.63 -4.30 -14.63
CA TRP A 126 5.51 -4.53 -13.47
C TRP A 126 6.84 -5.20 -13.87
N THR A 127 6.81 -6.11 -14.84
CA THR A 127 8.04 -6.75 -15.34
C THR A 127 8.92 -5.73 -16.06
N TYR A 128 8.31 -4.79 -16.80
CA TYR A 128 9.03 -3.71 -17.46
C TYR A 128 9.63 -2.73 -16.45
N CYS A 129 8.91 -2.35 -15.38
CA CYS A 129 9.48 -1.60 -14.26
C CYS A 129 10.70 -2.31 -13.67
N LEU A 130 10.60 -3.63 -13.41
CA LEU A 130 11.72 -4.41 -12.89
C LEU A 130 12.92 -4.39 -13.84
N ALA A 131 12.70 -4.56 -15.14
CA ALA A 131 13.74 -4.53 -16.15
C ALA A 131 14.47 -3.18 -16.19
N LEU A 132 13.74 -2.06 -16.12
CA LEU A 132 14.33 -0.72 -16.06
C LEU A 132 15.15 -0.50 -14.79
N ILE A 133 14.67 -0.98 -13.63
CA ILE A 133 15.42 -0.90 -12.37
C ILE A 133 16.74 -1.67 -12.47
N VAL A 134 16.69 -2.91 -12.96
CA VAL A 134 17.89 -3.74 -13.13
C VAL A 134 18.84 -3.13 -14.15
N GLN A 135 18.33 -2.65 -15.27
CA GLN A 135 19.13 -1.98 -16.29
C GLN A 135 19.87 -0.77 -15.71
N GLU A 136 19.17 0.08 -14.95
CA GLU A 136 19.77 1.27 -14.35
C GLU A 136 20.86 0.89 -13.35
N LEU A 137 20.58 -0.05 -12.44
CA LEU A 137 21.57 -0.51 -11.45
C LEU A 137 22.79 -1.15 -12.11
N VAL A 138 22.62 -1.89 -13.21
CA VAL A 138 23.76 -2.46 -13.94
C VAL A 138 24.56 -1.37 -14.65
N ALA A 139 23.88 -0.42 -15.30
CA ALA A 139 24.52 0.67 -16.05
C ALA A 139 25.31 1.63 -15.14
N THR A 140 24.85 1.85 -13.92
CA THR A 140 25.50 2.76 -12.95
C THR A 140 26.44 2.05 -11.98
N GLY A 141 26.68 0.74 -12.14
CA GLY A 141 27.55 -0.01 -11.23
C GLY A 141 26.97 -0.20 -9.82
N GLY A 142 25.64 -0.17 -9.69
CA GLY A 142 24.92 -0.37 -8.44
C GLY A 142 24.47 0.92 -7.75
N ASP A 143 24.64 2.08 -8.39
CA ASP A 143 24.15 3.35 -7.85
C ASP A 143 22.61 3.39 -7.88
N TYR A 144 22.02 3.42 -6.68
CA TYR A 144 20.58 3.40 -6.46
C TYR A 144 19.93 4.77 -6.59
N THR A 145 20.68 5.87 -6.58
CA THR A 145 20.15 7.24 -6.54
C THR A 145 19.36 7.59 -7.80
N HIS A 146 19.79 7.06 -8.95
CA HIS A 146 19.17 7.32 -10.26
C HIS A 146 17.90 6.49 -10.52
N VAL A 147 17.61 5.47 -9.72
CA VAL A 147 16.50 4.53 -9.97
C VAL A 147 15.14 5.23 -9.97
N CYS A 148 14.90 6.16 -9.04
CA CYS A 148 13.63 6.89 -8.99
C CYS A 148 13.44 7.80 -10.19
N ALA A 149 14.50 8.45 -10.67
CA ALA A 149 14.46 9.25 -11.89
C ALA A 149 14.14 8.37 -13.11
N LYS A 150 14.67 7.14 -13.15
CA LYS A 150 14.45 6.19 -14.25
C LYS A 150 13.04 5.60 -14.29
N VAL A 151 12.52 5.12 -13.15
CA VAL A 151 11.32 4.27 -13.12
C VAL A 151 10.14 4.89 -12.37
N GLY A 152 10.35 5.93 -11.56
CA GLY A 152 9.36 6.44 -10.60
C GLY A 152 8.01 6.76 -11.24
N THR A 153 8.02 7.55 -12.30
CA THR A 153 6.78 7.95 -13.00
C THR A 153 6.07 6.77 -13.64
N LEU A 154 6.80 5.87 -14.30
CA LEU A 154 6.20 4.66 -14.88
C LEU A 154 5.58 3.78 -13.79
N LEU A 155 6.30 3.57 -12.68
CA LEU A 155 5.83 2.79 -11.54
C LEU A 155 4.57 3.40 -10.95
N THR A 156 4.50 4.72 -10.79
CA THR A 156 3.30 5.46 -10.36
C THR A 156 2.09 5.14 -11.25
N TYR A 157 2.25 5.18 -12.58
CA TYR A 157 1.16 4.88 -13.51
C TYR A 157 0.74 3.40 -13.47
N VAL A 158 1.71 2.48 -13.44
CA VAL A 158 1.43 1.04 -13.32
C VAL A 158 0.68 0.74 -12.01
N GLN A 159 1.10 1.34 -10.88
CA GLN A 159 0.41 1.20 -9.59
C GLN A 159 -0.99 1.86 -9.60
N THR A 160 -1.18 2.96 -10.33
CA THR A 160 -2.49 3.59 -10.50
C THR A 160 -3.49 2.68 -11.22
N GLY A 161 -3.01 1.82 -12.13
CA GLY A 161 -3.81 0.77 -12.76
C GLY A 161 -4.51 -0.16 -11.77
N ALA A 162 -3.95 -0.34 -10.56
CA ALA A 162 -4.55 -1.18 -9.51
C ALA A 162 -5.87 -0.63 -8.96
N LEU A 163 -6.25 0.62 -9.24
CA LEU A 163 -7.61 1.12 -8.96
C LEU A 163 -8.68 0.28 -9.65
N LEU A 164 -8.36 -0.32 -10.80
CA LEU A 164 -9.27 -1.24 -11.49
C LEU A 164 -9.56 -2.48 -10.64
N GLU A 165 -8.68 -2.93 -9.74
CA GLU A 165 -8.95 -4.06 -8.85
C GLU A 165 -10.06 -3.76 -7.84
N VAL A 166 -10.12 -2.50 -7.38
CA VAL A 166 -11.20 -2.02 -6.52
C VAL A 166 -12.51 -2.06 -7.30
N VAL A 167 -12.49 -1.64 -8.56
CA VAL A 167 -13.64 -1.69 -9.47
C VAL A 167 -14.08 -3.15 -9.71
N HIS A 168 -13.15 -4.06 -10.03
CA HIS A 168 -13.44 -5.47 -10.24
C HIS A 168 -14.07 -6.11 -9.00
N SER A 169 -13.57 -5.77 -7.82
CA SER A 169 -14.12 -6.24 -6.54
C SER A 169 -15.52 -5.67 -6.30
N ALA A 170 -15.73 -4.38 -6.59
CA ALA A 170 -17.02 -3.72 -6.42
C ALA A 170 -18.11 -4.24 -7.37
N LEU A 171 -17.72 -4.59 -8.60
CA LEU A 171 -18.59 -5.21 -9.61
C LEU A 171 -18.79 -6.71 -9.37
N GLY A 172 -18.03 -7.33 -8.46
CA GLY A 172 -18.10 -8.76 -8.17
C GLY A 172 -17.45 -9.64 -9.24
N PHE A 173 -16.59 -9.08 -10.09
CA PHE A 173 -15.78 -9.82 -11.06
C PHE A 173 -14.75 -10.71 -10.37
N VAL A 174 -14.27 -10.27 -9.20
CA VAL A 174 -13.36 -11.02 -8.33
C VAL A 174 -13.94 -11.12 -6.92
N LYS A 175 -13.68 -12.25 -6.25
CA LYS A 175 -14.17 -12.54 -4.89
C LYS A 175 -13.24 -11.94 -3.83
N SER A 176 -13.08 -10.61 -3.86
CA SER A 176 -12.26 -9.88 -2.89
C SER A 176 -13.13 -8.86 -2.15
N PRO A 177 -12.96 -8.67 -0.83
CA PRO A 177 -13.65 -7.59 -0.13
C PRO A 177 -13.20 -6.23 -0.69
N VAL A 178 -14.18 -5.39 -1.04
CA VAL A 178 -13.90 -4.08 -1.67
C VAL A 178 -13.08 -3.18 -0.76
N SER A 179 -13.41 -3.13 0.54
CA SER A 179 -12.72 -2.28 1.51
C SER A 179 -11.26 -2.67 1.71
N THR A 180 -10.96 -3.97 1.77
CA THR A 180 -9.59 -4.45 1.92
C THR A 180 -8.77 -4.16 0.67
N THR A 181 -9.36 -4.37 -0.51
CA THR A 181 -8.72 -4.08 -1.80
C THR A 181 -8.44 -2.59 -1.95
N ALA A 182 -9.42 -1.75 -1.61
CA ALA A 182 -9.27 -0.30 -1.64
C ALA A 182 -8.16 0.20 -0.70
N LEU A 183 -8.10 -0.32 0.53
CA LEU A 183 -7.05 0.07 1.48
C LEU A 183 -5.65 -0.33 1.00
N GLN A 184 -5.50 -1.54 0.46
CA GLN A 184 -4.23 -2.03 -0.10
C GLN A 184 -3.77 -1.17 -1.29
N VAL A 185 -4.68 -0.80 -2.19
CA VAL A 185 -4.36 0.06 -3.33
C VAL A 185 -4.05 1.49 -2.87
N ALA A 186 -4.86 2.04 -1.95
CA ALA A 186 -4.66 3.38 -1.41
C ALA A 186 -3.34 3.54 -0.68
N SER A 187 -2.91 2.54 0.10
CA SER A 187 -1.63 2.62 0.82
C SER A 187 -0.44 2.76 -0.14
N ARG A 188 -0.45 2.03 -1.26
CA ARG A 188 0.61 2.15 -2.27
C ARG A 188 0.51 3.42 -3.12
N LEU A 189 -0.70 3.89 -3.41
CA LEU A 189 -0.89 5.16 -4.09
C LEU A 189 -0.44 6.35 -3.25
N LEU A 190 -0.54 6.26 -1.92
CA LEU A 190 0.05 7.23 -1.02
C LEU A 190 1.56 7.31 -1.22
N LEU A 191 2.27 6.19 -1.26
CA LEU A 191 3.72 6.18 -1.52
C LEU A 191 4.05 6.80 -2.89
N CYS A 192 3.26 6.47 -3.91
CA CYS A 192 3.50 6.99 -5.26
C CYS A 192 3.24 8.49 -5.35
N TRP A 193 1.98 8.87 -5.20
CA TRP A 193 1.54 10.24 -5.46
C TRP A 193 1.88 11.19 -4.31
N ALA A 194 1.68 10.77 -3.06
CA ALA A 194 1.76 11.67 -1.91
C ALA A 194 3.13 11.67 -1.22
N ILE A 195 4.02 10.73 -1.54
CA ILE A 195 5.39 10.67 -1.01
C ILE A 195 6.41 11.02 -2.10
N TYR A 196 6.81 10.11 -2.97
CA TYR A 196 7.97 10.38 -3.84
C TYR A 196 7.66 11.29 -5.04
N GLU A 197 6.43 11.32 -5.55
CA GLU A 197 6.05 12.30 -6.58
C GLU A 197 5.76 13.69 -5.99
N GLN A 198 5.10 13.75 -4.82
CA GLN A 198 4.83 15.02 -4.13
C GLN A 198 6.10 15.69 -3.60
N PHE A 199 7.03 14.91 -3.05
CA PHE A 199 8.29 15.39 -2.51
C PHE A 199 9.40 15.11 -3.51
N ASN A 200 9.54 16.01 -4.50
CA ASN A 200 10.64 15.98 -5.45
C ASN A 200 11.97 16.45 -4.82
N VAL A 201 12.44 15.71 -3.83
CA VAL A 201 13.67 16.00 -3.08
C VAL A 201 14.60 14.78 -3.07
N PRO A 202 15.92 14.97 -3.17
CA PRO A 202 16.91 13.89 -3.12
C PRO A 202 16.74 12.97 -1.90
N ALA A 203 16.46 13.56 -0.75
CA ALA A 203 16.29 12.84 0.51
C ALA A 203 15.21 11.75 0.48
N VAL A 204 14.22 11.83 -0.42
CA VAL A 204 13.17 10.81 -0.60
C VAL A 204 13.41 10.00 -1.87
N ARG A 205 13.70 10.66 -3.00
CA ARG A 205 13.76 10.02 -4.32
C ARG A 205 15.07 9.28 -4.57
N GLU A 206 16.19 9.78 -4.06
CA GLU A 206 17.51 9.18 -4.23
C GLU A 206 17.87 8.26 -3.06
N HIS A 207 16.94 8.07 -2.12
CA HIS A 207 17.16 7.20 -0.98
C HIS A 207 17.05 5.73 -1.38
N TRP A 208 17.96 4.87 -0.91
CA TRP A 208 18.02 3.44 -1.22
C TRP A 208 16.70 2.68 -0.96
N LEU A 209 15.90 3.18 0.00
CA LEU A 209 14.57 2.67 0.33
C LEU A 209 13.62 2.68 -0.89
N PHE A 210 13.71 3.67 -1.77
CA PHE A 210 12.92 3.68 -3.01
C PHE A 210 13.27 2.48 -3.90
N THR A 211 14.57 2.23 -4.06
CA THR A 211 15.07 1.13 -4.88
C THR A 211 14.68 -0.23 -4.30
N THR A 212 14.87 -0.45 -3.00
CA THR A 212 14.48 -1.73 -2.36
C THR A 212 12.97 -1.95 -2.37
N MET A 213 12.17 -0.89 -2.17
CA MET A 213 10.71 -0.94 -2.30
C MET A 213 10.29 -1.32 -3.72
N SER A 214 10.79 -0.59 -4.73
CA SER A 214 10.39 -0.75 -6.13
C SER A 214 10.78 -2.12 -6.69
N VAL A 215 11.94 -2.68 -6.31
CA VAL A 215 12.33 -4.06 -6.63
C VAL A 215 11.37 -5.06 -6.00
N ALA A 216 11.13 -4.95 -4.68
CA ALA A 216 10.27 -5.89 -3.96
C ALA A 216 8.83 -5.88 -4.49
N TRP A 217 8.31 -4.69 -4.80
CA TRP A 217 7.00 -4.52 -5.44
C TRP A 217 6.98 -5.16 -6.81
N SER A 218 7.93 -4.82 -7.69
CA SER A 218 7.91 -5.29 -9.07
C SER A 218 8.00 -6.81 -9.18
N ILE A 219 8.81 -7.47 -8.35
CA ILE A 219 8.86 -8.94 -8.30
C ILE A 219 7.53 -9.52 -7.79
N THR A 220 7.02 -9.01 -6.66
CA THR A 220 5.79 -9.51 -6.04
C THR A 220 4.58 -9.37 -6.95
N GLU A 221 4.45 -8.21 -7.60
CA GLU A 221 3.33 -7.90 -8.49
C GLU A 221 3.41 -8.69 -9.78
N SER A 222 4.60 -8.82 -10.38
CA SER A 222 4.77 -9.67 -11.58
C SER A 222 4.30 -11.10 -11.30
N VAL A 223 4.75 -11.70 -10.19
CA VAL A 223 4.31 -13.06 -9.81
C VAL A 223 2.80 -13.11 -9.56
N ARG A 224 2.22 -12.10 -8.91
CA ARG A 224 0.77 -12.04 -8.62
C ARG A 224 -0.08 -12.00 -9.89
N TYR A 225 0.23 -11.07 -10.79
CA TYR A 225 -0.54 -10.88 -12.01
C TYR A 225 -0.37 -12.05 -12.98
N ALA A 226 0.84 -12.61 -13.10
CA ALA A 226 1.05 -13.84 -13.86
C ALA A 226 0.20 -15.00 -13.31
N TYR A 227 0.20 -15.18 -11.98
CA TYR A 227 -0.60 -16.22 -11.33
C TYR A 227 -2.11 -16.03 -11.55
N TYR A 228 -2.62 -14.81 -11.43
CA TYR A 228 -4.03 -14.51 -11.67
C TYR A 228 -4.44 -14.68 -13.13
N GLY A 229 -3.63 -14.20 -14.08
CA GLY A 229 -3.88 -14.36 -15.51
C GLY A 229 -3.92 -15.83 -15.94
N LEU A 230 -2.91 -16.61 -15.53
CA LEU A 230 -2.84 -18.04 -15.84
C LEU A 230 -3.96 -18.85 -15.18
N ASN A 231 -4.32 -18.54 -13.91
CA ASN A 231 -5.45 -19.19 -13.25
C ASN A 231 -6.78 -18.95 -13.98
N LEU A 232 -7.00 -17.78 -14.59
CA LEU A 232 -8.21 -17.52 -15.36
C LEU A 232 -8.29 -18.43 -16.59
N ILE A 233 -7.18 -18.74 -17.25
CA ILE A 233 -7.14 -19.70 -18.36
C ILE A 233 -6.94 -21.16 -17.92
N ASN A 234 -7.10 -21.45 -16.62
CA ASN A 234 -6.93 -22.77 -16.01
C ASN A 234 -5.52 -23.37 -16.15
N VAL A 235 -4.50 -22.52 -16.28
CA VAL A 235 -3.09 -22.93 -16.28
C VAL A 235 -2.48 -22.57 -14.92
N GLN A 236 -1.88 -23.54 -14.23
CA GLN A 236 -1.28 -23.29 -12.92
C GLN A 236 0.07 -24.00 -12.77
N PRO A 237 1.18 -23.36 -13.22
CA PRO A 237 2.49 -23.96 -13.09
C PRO A 237 2.93 -24.02 -11.63
N SER A 238 3.51 -25.16 -11.25
CA SER A 238 3.95 -25.49 -9.89
C SER A 238 4.89 -24.45 -9.28
N TRP A 239 5.86 -23.99 -10.07
CA TRP A 239 6.87 -23.04 -9.64
C TRP A 239 6.25 -21.66 -9.38
N LEU A 240 5.25 -21.26 -10.17
CA LEU A 240 4.59 -19.97 -10.01
C LEU A 240 3.67 -19.96 -8.79
N LEU A 241 2.96 -21.06 -8.55
CA LEU A 241 2.21 -21.26 -7.31
C LEU A 241 3.15 -21.17 -6.10
N TRP A 242 4.28 -21.87 -6.14
CA TRP A 242 5.28 -21.81 -5.08
C TRP A 242 5.81 -20.39 -4.87
N ALA A 243 6.17 -19.69 -5.94
CA ALA A 243 6.68 -18.32 -5.88
C ALA A 243 5.65 -17.38 -5.24
N ARG A 244 4.39 -17.44 -5.69
CA ARG A 244 3.29 -16.61 -5.18
C ARG A 244 3.09 -16.75 -3.68
N TYR A 245 3.28 -17.95 -3.14
CA TYR A 245 3.06 -18.26 -1.72
C TYR A 245 4.35 -18.40 -0.90
N SER A 246 5.54 -18.13 -1.45
CA SER A 246 6.81 -18.26 -0.71
C SER A 246 7.70 -17.04 -0.79
N LEU A 247 7.67 -16.24 -1.86
CA LEU A 247 8.54 -15.07 -1.98
C LEU A 247 8.29 -14.01 -0.89
N PHE A 248 7.11 -14.01 -0.27
CA PHE A 248 6.77 -13.08 0.81
C PHE A 248 7.72 -13.20 2.02
N PHE A 249 8.38 -14.34 2.26
CA PHE A 249 9.34 -14.47 3.36
C PHE A 249 10.46 -13.41 3.30
N VAL A 250 10.89 -13.05 2.09
CA VAL A 250 11.97 -12.08 1.85
C VAL A 250 11.42 -10.74 1.38
N LEU A 251 10.54 -10.77 0.37
CA LEU A 251 10.07 -9.54 -0.29
C LEU A 251 9.16 -8.71 0.59
N TYR A 252 8.43 -9.32 1.53
CA TYR A 252 7.49 -8.58 2.36
C TYR A 252 8.21 -7.71 3.42
N PRO A 253 9.17 -8.23 4.22
CA PRO A 253 9.96 -7.38 5.11
C PRO A 253 10.70 -6.26 4.36
N ILE A 254 11.29 -6.57 3.19
CA ILE A 254 12.00 -5.58 2.38
C ILE A 254 11.04 -4.50 1.89
N GLY A 255 9.94 -4.88 1.24
CA GLY A 255 8.97 -3.94 0.68
C GLY A 255 8.35 -3.07 1.76
N ALA A 256 7.75 -3.69 2.78
CA ALA A 256 7.06 -2.98 3.83
C ALA A 256 7.98 -2.13 4.71
N GLY A 257 9.19 -2.62 5.02
CA GLY A 257 10.20 -1.86 5.74
C GLY A 257 10.65 -0.63 4.94
N SER A 258 10.78 -0.79 3.61
CA SER A 258 11.14 0.31 2.73
C SER A 258 10.03 1.36 2.60
N GLU A 259 8.77 0.93 2.52
CA GLU A 259 7.60 1.82 2.55
C GLU A 259 7.55 2.65 3.84
N ALA A 260 7.71 1.99 4.99
CA ALA A 260 7.75 2.67 6.28
C ALA A 260 8.91 3.67 6.38
N GLY A 261 10.09 3.27 5.91
CA GLY A 261 11.26 4.14 5.88
C GLY A 261 11.05 5.38 5.00
N LEU A 262 10.43 5.24 3.82
CA LEU A 262 10.14 6.39 2.94
C LEU A 262 9.12 7.33 3.57
N ILE A 263 8.08 6.79 4.24
CA ILE A 263 7.14 7.61 5.00
C ILE A 263 7.88 8.37 6.10
N TYR A 264 8.75 7.71 6.86
CA TYR A 264 9.56 8.36 7.88
C TYR A 264 10.44 9.48 7.31
N GLN A 265 11.14 9.20 6.21
CA GLN A 265 12.02 10.15 5.53
C GLN A 265 11.27 11.37 5.00
N SER A 266 9.98 11.21 4.65
CA SER A 266 9.13 12.30 4.18
C SER A 266 8.60 13.22 5.29
N LEU A 267 8.67 12.81 6.57
CA LEU A 267 8.06 13.54 7.69
C LEU A 267 8.47 15.02 7.80
N PRO A 268 9.76 15.40 7.68
CA PRO A 268 10.16 16.81 7.77
C PRO A 268 9.52 17.66 6.66
N TYR A 269 9.34 17.08 5.47
CA TYR A 269 8.74 17.74 4.32
C TYR A 269 7.22 17.80 4.45
N ALA A 270 6.60 16.72 4.93
CA ALA A 270 5.17 16.69 5.24
C ALA A 270 4.78 17.73 6.30
N LYS A 271 5.61 17.94 7.34
CA LYS A 271 5.40 18.97 8.36
C LYS A 271 5.37 20.37 7.79
N LYS A 272 6.25 20.65 6.82
CA LYS A 272 6.30 21.95 6.12
C LYS A 272 5.09 22.16 5.20
N LEU A 273 4.57 21.08 4.62
CA LEU A 273 3.39 21.14 3.74
C LEU A 273 2.08 21.31 4.51
N SER A 274 1.84 20.44 5.50
CA SER A 274 0.57 20.40 6.23
C SER A 274 0.73 19.63 7.54
N LEU A 275 0.41 20.27 8.65
CA LEU A 275 0.47 19.65 9.97
C LEU A 275 -0.51 18.46 10.10
N PRO A 276 -1.76 18.52 9.60
CA PRO A 276 -2.63 17.34 9.50
C PRO A 276 -2.01 16.18 8.71
N PHE A 277 -1.33 16.46 7.59
CA PHE A 277 -0.70 15.43 6.77
C PHE A 277 0.47 14.77 7.51
N TYR A 278 1.29 15.57 8.20
CA TYR A 278 2.34 15.07 9.09
C TYR A 278 1.80 14.10 10.16
N TYR A 279 0.76 14.49 10.90
CA TYR A 279 0.18 13.60 11.92
C TYR A 279 -0.47 12.35 11.33
N TYR A 280 -1.04 12.46 10.13
CA TYR A 280 -1.55 11.30 9.41
C TYR A 280 -0.43 10.29 9.07
N LEU A 281 0.73 10.75 8.58
CA LEU A 281 1.88 9.89 8.32
C LEU A 281 2.46 9.27 9.60
N ILE A 282 2.51 10.02 10.71
CA ILE A 282 2.89 9.48 12.03
C ILE A 282 1.92 8.36 12.45
N GLY A 283 0.61 8.59 12.30
CA GLY A 283 -0.40 7.57 12.59
C GLY A 283 -0.20 6.30 11.76
N MET A 284 0.12 6.45 10.47
CA MET A 284 0.45 5.33 9.59
C MET A 284 1.68 4.54 10.09
N LEU A 285 2.76 5.22 10.50
CA LEU A 285 3.96 4.57 11.03
C LEU A 285 3.71 3.80 12.34
N ILE A 286 2.76 4.26 13.16
CA ILE A 286 2.38 3.56 14.40
C ILE A 286 1.56 2.29 14.08
N VAL A 287 0.63 2.40 13.13
CA VAL A 287 -0.27 1.29 12.75
C VAL A 287 0.44 0.25 11.87
N TYR A 288 1.49 0.65 11.16
CA TYR A 288 2.20 -0.21 10.21
C TYR A 288 2.77 -1.48 10.86
N PRO A 289 3.63 -1.42 11.91
CA PRO A 289 4.25 -2.62 12.48
C PRO A 289 3.25 -3.71 12.93
N PRO A 290 2.18 -3.42 13.69
CA PRO A 290 1.20 -4.45 14.06
C PRO A 290 0.43 -4.99 12.85
N GLY A 291 0.06 -4.11 11.90
CA GLY A 291 -0.56 -4.53 10.64
C GLY A 291 0.33 -5.49 9.84
N LEU A 292 1.63 -5.20 9.80
CA LEU A 292 2.60 -6.00 9.07
C LEU A 292 2.74 -7.41 9.64
N PHE A 293 2.84 -7.52 10.96
CA PHE A 293 2.95 -8.80 11.67
C PHE A 293 1.71 -9.70 11.45
N LEU A 294 0.51 -9.12 11.55
CA LEU A 294 -0.74 -9.86 11.33
C LEU A 294 -0.85 -10.37 9.89
N MET A 295 -0.45 -9.56 8.90
CA MET A 295 -0.44 -10.01 7.51
C MET A 295 0.61 -11.05 7.20
N TYR A 296 1.79 -10.93 7.81
CA TYR A 296 2.84 -11.91 7.64
C TYR A 296 2.41 -13.30 8.16
N THR A 297 1.87 -13.36 9.37
CA THR A 297 1.35 -14.61 9.96
C THR A 297 0.20 -15.20 9.16
N TYR A 298 -0.69 -14.36 8.63
CA TYR A 298 -1.76 -14.78 7.73
C TYR A 298 -1.22 -15.42 6.43
N MET A 299 -0.19 -14.83 5.80
CA MET A 299 0.42 -15.38 4.58
C MET A 299 1.09 -16.74 4.82
N ILE A 300 1.66 -16.98 6.00
CA ILE A 300 2.16 -18.31 6.40
C ILE A 300 1.02 -19.34 6.41
N GLY A 301 -0.14 -18.97 6.96
CA GLY A 301 -1.33 -19.82 6.95
C GLY A 301 -1.85 -20.10 5.54
N GLN A 302 -1.90 -19.07 4.67
CA GLN A 302 -2.26 -19.21 3.26
C GLN A 302 -1.33 -20.18 2.53
N ARG A 303 -0.01 -20.05 2.72
CA ARG A 303 0.98 -20.95 2.11
C ARG A 303 0.70 -22.40 2.46
N LYS A 304 0.49 -22.70 3.75
CA LYS A 304 0.19 -24.06 4.22
C LYS A 304 -1.05 -24.60 3.51
N LYS A 305 -2.12 -23.80 3.42
CA LYS A 305 -3.36 -24.19 2.75
C LYS A 305 -3.16 -24.52 1.27
N TYR A 306 -2.61 -23.60 0.49
CA TYR A 306 -2.53 -23.75 -0.97
C TYR A 306 -1.49 -24.79 -1.41
N LEU A 307 -0.32 -24.83 -0.77
CA LEU A 307 0.72 -25.80 -1.16
C LEU A 307 0.38 -27.23 -0.73
N MET A 308 -0.29 -27.42 0.42
CA MET A 308 -0.74 -28.76 0.83
C MET A 308 -1.89 -29.28 -0.05
N SER A 309 -2.84 -28.42 -0.43
CA SER A 309 -3.92 -28.80 -1.35
C SER A 309 -3.38 -29.20 -2.73
N ALA A 310 -2.48 -28.41 -3.30
CA ALA A 310 -1.84 -28.73 -4.58
C ALA A 310 -1.01 -30.03 -4.52
N GLY A 311 -0.36 -30.31 -3.38
CA GLY A 311 0.37 -31.56 -3.15
C GLY A 311 -0.55 -32.79 -3.10
N LYS A 312 -1.77 -32.66 -2.57
CA LYS A 312 -2.76 -33.75 -2.54
C LYS A 312 -3.33 -34.03 -3.92
N GLU A 313 -3.73 -33.00 -4.66
CA GLU A 313 -4.28 -33.14 -6.02
C GLU A 313 -3.29 -33.84 -6.98
N ARG A 314 -2.00 -33.51 -6.89
CA ARG A 314 -0.96 -34.22 -7.68
C ARG A 314 -0.76 -35.67 -7.29
N LYS A 315 -0.95 -36.02 -6.01
CA LYS A 315 -0.86 -37.43 -5.58
C LYS A 315 -2.04 -38.23 -6.11
N THR A 316 -3.24 -37.65 -6.10
CA THR A 316 -4.43 -38.27 -6.69
C THR A 316 -4.27 -38.44 -8.21
N ALA A 317 -3.85 -37.40 -8.93
CA ALA A 317 -3.65 -37.46 -10.38
C ALA A 317 -2.50 -38.38 -10.86
N LYS A 318 -1.62 -38.83 -9.95
CA LYS A 318 -0.57 -39.83 -10.23
C LYS A 318 -0.99 -41.25 -9.85
N ALA A 319 -2.07 -41.40 -9.10
CA ALA A 319 -2.61 -42.68 -8.67
C ALA A 319 -3.74 -43.20 -9.58
N GLU A 320 -4.23 -42.34 -10.49
CA GLU A 320 -5.11 -42.64 -11.62
C GLU A 320 -4.28 -42.87 -12.89
#